data_AF-A0A2E2QVI1-F1
#
_entry.id   AF-A0A2E2QVI1-F1
#
_cell.length_a   1.000
_cell.length_b   1.000
_cell.length_c   1.000
_cell.angle_alpha   90.00
_cell.angle_beta   90.00
_cell.angle_gamma   90.00
#
_symmetry.space_group_name_H-M   'P 1'
#
loop_
_entity.id
_entity.type
_entity.pdbx_description
1 polymer ?
#
loop_
_entity_poly.entity_id
_entity_poly.type
_entity_poly.pdbx_seq_one_letter_code
_entity_poly.pdbx_strand_id
1 'polypeptide(L)'
;MNEALPDLVARFRVRRGLFKKELVEAFLYELDGYGCVMKTDKVFNPGDTLVLDLIMDMPFDKIRAEGMPGLVTERRKHCSNFFYSID
;
A
#
# COMPACT_ATOMS: atom_id res chain seq x y z
N MET A 1 12.60 -13.91 -3.49
CA MET A 1 11.27 -13.38 -3.87
C MET A 1 10.43 -13.51 -2.62
N ASN A 2 10.13 -12.41 -1.95
CA ASN A 2 9.48 -12.44 -0.64
C ASN A 2 8.00 -12.79 -0.80
N GLU A 3 7.49 -13.63 0.10
CA GLU A 3 6.06 -13.91 0.20
C GLU A 3 5.35 -12.69 0.78
N ALA A 4 4.07 -12.54 0.48
CA ALA A 4 3.29 -11.46 1.10
C ALA A 4 3.24 -11.70 2.62
N LEU A 5 3.27 -10.62 3.39
CA LEU A 5 3.03 -10.66 4.83
C LEU A 5 1.55 -11.06 5.03
N PRO A 6 1.26 -12.28 5.50
CA PRO A 6 -0.07 -12.89 5.37
C PRO A 6 -1.14 -12.13 6.15
N ASP A 7 -0.75 -11.51 7.26
CA ASP A 7 -1.66 -10.83 8.18
C ASP A 7 -1.68 -9.31 7.96
N LEU A 8 -0.98 -8.79 6.95
CA LEU A 8 -0.75 -7.36 6.79
C LEU A 8 -1.25 -6.82 5.45
N VAL A 9 -2.15 -5.85 5.52
CA VAL A 9 -2.69 -5.15 4.35
C VAL A 9 -2.55 -3.65 4.50
N ALA A 10 -2.23 -2.98 3.39
CA ALA A 10 -2.28 -1.55 3.26
C ALA A 10 -3.60 -1.15 2.59
N ARG A 11 -4.32 -0.22 3.20
CA ARG A 11 -5.53 0.37 2.66
C ARG A 11 -5.26 1.83 2.35
N PHE A 12 -5.63 2.31 1.17
CA PHE A 12 -5.41 3.70 0.80
C PHE A 12 -6.52 4.22 -0.09
N ARG A 13 -6.67 5.55 -0.12
CA ARG A 13 -7.66 6.22 -0.95
C ARG A 13 -6.99 6.82 -2.18
N VAL A 14 -7.40 6.36 -3.35
CA VAL A 14 -6.95 6.91 -4.64
C VAL A 14 -8.01 7.87 -5.16
N ARG A 15 -7.62 9.09 -5.50
CA ARG A 15 -8.52 10.04 -6.16
C ARG A 15 -8.60 9.70 -7.65
N ARG A 16 -9.76 9.28 -8.13
CA ARG A 16 -10.08 9.16 -9.56
C ARG A 16 -10.89 10.37 -10.04
N GLY A 17 -10.21 11.32 -10.66
CA GLY A 17 -10.84 12.52 -11.22
C GLY A 17 -11.29 13.53 -10.16
N LEU A 18 -12.24 14.41 -10.52
CA LEU A 18 -12.60 15.56 -9.69
C LEU A 18 -13.28 15.18 -8.36
N PHE A 19 -14.02 14.06 -8.29
CA PHE A 19 -14.84 13.72 -7.12
C PHE A 19 -14.85 12.25 -6.67
N LYS A 20 -14.33 11.30 -7.46
CA LYS A 20 -14.36 9.89 -7.03
C LYS A 20 -13.13 9.58 -6.19
N LYS A 21 -13.35 9.07 -4.98
CA LYS A 21 -12.31 8.45 -4.15
C LYS A 21 -12.57 6.96 -4.15
N GLU A 22 -11.59 6.18 -4.58
CA GLU A 22 -11.61 4.72 -4.57
C GLU A 22 -10.82 4.26 -3.36
N LEU A 23 -11.41 3.41 -2.52
CA LEU A 23 -10.68 2.72 -1.45
C LEU A 23 -10.06 1.47 -2.05
N VAL A 24 -8.76 1.30 -1.86
CA VAL A 24 -7.99 0.19 -2.41
C VAL A 24 -7.31 -0.51 -1.26
N GLU A 25 -7.33 -1.84 -1.29
CA GLU A 25 -6.59 -2.71 -0.38
C GLU A 25 -5.52 -3.46 -1.16
N ALA A 26 -4.31 -3.49 -0.61
CA ALA A 26 -3.16 -4.13 -1.21
C ALA A 26 -2.40 -4.93 -0.14
N PHE A 27 -1.90 -6.09 -0.55
CA PHE A 27 -1.00 -6.87 0.31
C PHE A 27 0.36 -6.19 0.39
N LEU A 28 0.94 -6.22 1.59
CA LEU A 28 2.32 -5.83 1.80
C LEU A 28 3.24 -7.04 1.66
N TYR A 29 4.39 -6.80 1.08
CA TYR A 29 5.45 -7.78 0.88
C TYR A 29 6.63 -7.52 1.82
N GLU A 30 6.85 -6.25 2.16
CA GLU A 30 7.88 -5.82 3.08
C GLU A 30 7.33 -4.64 3.89
N LEU A 31 7.69 -4.58 5.17
CA LEU A 31 7.43 -3.45 6.07
C LEU A 31 8.65 -3.36 6.99
N ASP A 32 9.28 -2.19 7.04
CA ASP A 32 10.35 -1.88 7.97
C ASP A 32 10.07 -0.54 8.70
N GLY A 33 11.07 -0.03 9.44
CA GLY A 33 10.93 1.22 10.18
C GLY A 33 10.92 2.49 9.32
N TYR A 34 11.17 2.37 8.01
CA TYR A 34 11.31 3.49 7.08
C TYR A 34 10.30 3.44 5.94
N GLY A 35 9.70 2.28 5.65
CA GLY A 35 8.79 2.14 4.54
C GLY A 35 8.14 0.77 4.39
N CYS A 36 7.43 0.59 3.29
CA CYS A 36 6.80 -0.67 2.93
C CYS A 36 6.80 -0.93 1.41
N VAL A 37 6.69 -2.20 1.04
CA VAL A 37 6.51 -2.62 -0.34
C VAL A 37 5.11 -3.16 -0.53
N MET A 38 4.31 -2.51 -1.36
CA MET A 38 2.96 -2.94 -1.71
C MET A 38 2.87 -3.49 -3.12
N LYS A 39 1.89 -4.37 -3.37
CA LYS A 39 1.56 -4.83 -4.72
C LYS A 39 0.11 -4.52 -5.06
N THR A 40 -0.10 -3.86 -6.19
CA THR A 40 -1.46 -3.50 -6.66
C THR A 40 -1.52 -3.35 -8.18
N ASP A 41 -2.71 -3.48 -8.73
CA ASP A 41 -3.02 -3.22 -10.14
C ASP A 41 -3.20 -1.71 -10.43
N LYS A 42 -3.32 -0.90 -9.38
CA LYS A 42 -3.41 0.56 -9.50
C LYS A 42 -2.08 1.13 -9.95
N VAL A 43 -2.17 2.23 -10.70
CA VAL A 43 -1.02 2.90 -11.28
C VAL A 43 -0.71 4.14 -10.44
N PHE A 44 0.48 4.14 -9.84
CA PHE A 44 1.12 5.30 -9.23
C PHE A 44 2.42 5.61 -9.96
N ASN A 45 2.93 6.81 -9.77
CA ASN A 45 4.24 7.22 -10.26
C ASN A 45 5.16 7.55 -9.08
N PRO A 46 6.48 7.31 -9.21
CA PRO A 46 7.45 7.84 -8.27
C PRO A 46 7.27 9.36 -8.08
N GLY A 47 7.26 9.81 -6.84
CA GLY A 47 6.92 11.19 -6.46
C GLY A 47 5.47 11.41 -6.07
N ASP A 48 4.57 10.45 -6.33
CA ASP A 48 3.18 10.53 -5.86
C ASP A 48 3.15 10.36 -4.33
N THR A 49 2.41 11.23 -3.66
CA THR A 49 2.09 11.10 -2.24
C THR A 49 0.75 10.41 -2.06
N LEU A 50 0.68 9.50 -1.10
CA LEU A 50 -0.50 8.75 -0.75
C LEU A 50 -0.69 8.70 0.76
N VAL A 51 -1.92 8.42 1.20
CA VAL A 51 -2.25 8.27 2.63
C VAL A 51 -2.75 6.85 2.83
N LEU A 52 -2.10 6.14 3.74
CA LEU A 52 -2.25 4.73 4.01
C LEU A 52 -2.83 4.51 5.40
N ASP A 53 -3.69 3.51 5.48
CA ASP A 53 -4.08 2.87 6.71
C ASP A 53 -3.45 1.47 6.69
N LEU A 54 -2.54 1.19 7.62
CA LEU A 54 -1.96 -0.14 7.79
C LEU A 54 -2.85 -0.96 8.72
N ILE A 55 -3.28 -2.13 8.25
CA ILE A 55 -4.18 -3.00 8.99
C ILE A 55 -3.48 -4.35 9.18
N MET A 56 -3.24 -4.70 10.43
CA MET A 56 -2.73 -6.01 10.83
C MET A 56 -3.88 -6.83 11.41
N ASP A 57 -4.14 -7.99 10.80
CA ASP A 57 -5.17 -8.93 11.23
C ASP A 57 -4.60 -9.83 12.33
N MET A 58 -4.94 -9.55 13.60
CA MET A 58 -4.53 -10.39 14.72
C MET A 58 -5.69 -11.32 15.12
N PRO A 59 -5.43 -12.48 15.76
CA PRO A 59 -6.46 -13.48 16.05
C PRO A 59 -7.67 -13.00 16.85
N PHE A 60 -7.55 -11.90 17.60
CA PHE A 60 -8.59 -11.38 18.48
C PHE A 60 -9.04 -9.95 18.16
N ASP A 61 -8.24 -9.18 17.41
CA ASP A 61 -8.55 -7.79 17.06
C ASP A 61 -7.75 -7.35 15.82
N LYS A 62 -8.15 -6.24 15.19
CA LYS A 62 -7.40 -5.63 14.09
C LYS A 62 -6.65 -4.41 14.58
N ILE A 63 -5.32 -4.46 14.53
CA ILE A 63 -4.50 -3.29 14.81
C ILE A 63 -4.51 -2.41 13.55
N ARG A 64 -4.82 -1.12 13.72
CA ARG A 64 -4.87 -0.15 12.64
C ARG A 64 -3.98 1.04 12.94
N ALA A 65 -3.08 1.36 12.01
CA ALA A 65 -2.40 2.64 11.98
C ALA A 65 -2.99 3.44 10.82
N GLU A 66 -3.84 4.41 11.13
CA GLU A 66 -4.58 5.20 10.14
C GLU A 66 -3.85 6.50 9.78
N GLY A 67 -4.01 6.95 8.54
CA GLY A 67 -3.55 8.27 8.11
C GLY A 67 -2.04 8.41 7.94
N MET A 68 -1.31 7.32 7.74
CA MET A 68 0.14 7.37 7.52
C MET A 68 0.43 7.98 6.14
N PRO A 69 1.17 9.11 6.06
CA PRO A 69 1.62 9.62 4.77
C PRO A 69 2.64 8.64 4.18
N GLY A 70 2.64 8.49 2.86
CA GLY A 70 3.62 7.69 2.14
C GLY A 70 4.00 8.36 0.83
N LEU A 71 5.28 8.27 0.47
CA LEU A 71 5.82 8.73 -0.80
C LEU A 71 6.19 7.53 -1.65
N VAL A 72 5.63 7.43 -2.86
CA VAL A 72 6.06 6.40 -3.81
C VAL A 72 7.47 6.73 -4.29
N THR A 73 8.44 5.89 -3.95
CA THR A 73 9.86 6.08 -4.34
C THR A 73 10.25 5.25 -5.55
N GLU A 74 9.70 4.04 -5.67
CA GLU A 74 9.98 3.14 -6.78
C GLU A 74 8.72 2.45 -7.31
N ARG A 75 8.70 2.14 -8.62
CA ARG A 75 7.68 1.31 -9.27
C ARG A 75 8.32 0.23 -10.12
N ARG A 76 7.97 -1.03 -9.86
CA ARG A 76 8.40 -2.19 -10.64
C ARG A 76 7.21 -2.97 -11.19
N LYS A 77 7.13 -3.12 -12.53
CA LYS A 77 6.06 -3.90 -13.17
C LYS A 77 6.28 -5.40 -12.97
N HIS A 78 5.21 -6.13 -12.63
CA HIS A 78 5.21 -7.57 -12.50
C HIS A 78 3.89 -8.18 -13.03
N CYS A 79 3.95 -8.73 -14.24
CA CYS A 79 2.79 -9.24 -14.97
C CYS A 79 1.70 -8.16 -15.12
N SER A 80 0.49 -8.43 -14.61
CA SER A 80 -0.66 -7.51 -14.58
C SER A 80 -0.68 -6.55 -13.39
N ASN A 81 0.33 -6.60 -12.51
CA ASN A 81 0.41 -5.78 -11.30
C ASN A 81 1.73 -4.97 -11.26
N PHE A 82 1.82 -4.09 -10.26
CA PHE A 82 3.02 -3.33 -9.95
C PHE A 82 3.39 -3.51 -8.48
N PHE A 83 4.69 -3.57 -8.22
CA PHE A 83 5.26 -3.39 -6.89
C PHE A 83 5.65 -1.94 -6.71
N TYR A 84 5.36 -1.39 -5.53
CA TYR A 84 5.69 -0.03 -5.16
C TYR A 84 6.45 -0.02 -3.85
N SER A 85 7.59 0.64 -3.83
CA SER A 85 8.29 1.02 -2.59
C SER A 85 7.73 2.34 -2.12
N ILE A 86 7.36 2.39 -0.85
CA ILE A 86 6.76 3.55 -0.21
C ILE A 86 7.55 3.87 1.05
N ASP A 87 7.97 5.13 1.16
CA ASP A 87 8.64 5.70 2.34
C ASP A 87 7.65 6.54 3.15
#